data_AF-A0A3B3YJ53-F1
#
_entry.id   AF-A0A3B3YJ53-F1
#
_cell.length_a   1.000
_cell.length_b   1.000
_cell.length_c   1.000
_cell.angle_alpha   90.00
_cell.angle_beta   90.00
_cell.angle_gamma   90.00
#
_symmetry.space_group_name_H-M   'P 1'
#
loop_
_entity.id
_entity.type
_entity.pdbx_description
1 polymer ?
#
loop_
_entity_poly.entity_id
_entity_poly.type
_entity_poly.pdbx_seq_one_letter_code
_entity_poly.pdbx_strand_id
1 'polypeptide(L)'
;KTDNHFTDSLTGNNARGLRYQINTFGFSVVTFSGTVGGGMEPRTSSKSLQLDEDDRRTIEELRAWAACQALLSSVSAAVPLSAVQPNAYFDLICQLLAKASIDSTCTLLRVWDGTRCPHALLKVIVEPNSTEGPSSFSKYKESHIANVLVYDNHVEVSRHLKVRPGAFLRIYNLRAIPGSSRVPGLTSSQPVELDHLAFHLHGGTSYGRGIQLLPENSPDVQELRRFHRSDSFSNVTHIRYVSDSNVT
;
A
#
# COMPACT_ATOMS: atom_id res chain seq x y z
N LYS A 1 8.28 -49.53 -7.91
CA LYS A 1 8.09 -48.59 -9.04
C LYS A 1 6.66 -48.07 -8.91
N THR A 2 6.50 -46.96 -8.21
CA THR A 2 5.22 -46.29 -8.03
C THR A 2 5.52 -44.82 -8.31
N ASP A 3 5.17 -44.42 -9.53
CA ASP A 3 5.23 -43.04 -10.00
C ASP A 3 4.15 -42.25 -9.25
N ASN A 4 4.57 -41.47 -8.25
CA ASN A 4 3.71 -40.48 -7.59
C ASN A 4 4.07 -39.09 -8.13
N HIS A 5 3.67 -38.80 -9.36
CA HIS A 5 3.54 -37.42 -9.84
C HIS A 5 2.15 -36.92 -9.46
N PHE A 6 1.99 -36.43 -8.23
CA PHE A 6 0.85 -35.57 -7.88
C PHE A 6 1.21 -34.14 -8.28
N THR A 7 0.80 -33.72 -9.46
CA THR A 7 0.71 -32.29 -9.78
C THR A 7 -0.59 -31.77 -9.16
N ASP A 8 -0.50 -31.19 -7.95
CA ASP A 8 -1.65 -30.69 -7.18
C ASP A 8 -2.22 -29.36 -7.74
N SER A 9 -2.63 -29.41 -9.00
CA SER A 9 -3.38 -28.33 -9.64
C SER A 9 -4.14 -28.87 -10.86
N LEU A 10 -5.39 -28.46 -11.01
CA LEU A 10 -6.16 -28.78 -12.21
C LEU A 10 -5.74 -27.82 -13.31
N THR A 11 -5.19 -28.36 -14.38
CA THR A 11 -4.87 -27.61 -15.59
C THR A 11 -5.97 -27.82 -16.63
N GLY A 12 -6.47 -26.73 -17.21
CA GLY A 12 -7.52 -26.76 -18.23
C GLY A 12 -7.27 -25.74 -19.32
N ASN A 13 -7.94 -25.90 -20.46
CA ASN A 13 -7.93 -24.90 -21.53
C ASN A 13 -9.25 -24.15 -21.52
N ASN A 14 -9.22 -22.82 -21.58
CA ASN A 14 -10.45 -22.05 -21.73
C ASN A 14 -10.97 -22.12 -23.18
N ALA A 15 -12.14 -21.55 -23.43
CA ALA A 15 -12.76 -21.50 -24.77
C ALA A 15 -11.91 -20.78 -25.84
N ARG A 16 -10.80 -20.11 -25.45
CA ARG A 16 -9.84 -19.45 -26.34
C ARG A 16 -8.52 -20.22 -26.46
N GLY A 17 -8.44 -21.45 -25.95
CA GLY A 17 -7.24 -22.29 -25.99
C GLY A 17 -6.13 -21.88 -25.01
N LEU A 18 -6.39 -20.95 -24.09
CA LEU A 18 -5.41 -20.56 -23.07
C LEU A 18 -5.44 -21.57 -21.91
N ARG A 19 -4.25 -22.04 -21.51
CA ARG A 19 -4.08 -22.86 -20.31
C ARG A 19 -4.33 -22.01 -19.06
N TYR A 20 -5.16 -22.53 -18.17
CA TYR A 20 -5.36 -21.99 -16.83
C TYR A 20 -5.09 -23.07 -15.80
N GLN A 21 -4.78 -22.64 -14.57
CA GLN A 21 -4.50 -23.50 -13.45
C GLN A 21 -5.42 -23.12 -12.29
N ILE A 22 -6.02 -24.12 -11.64
CA ILE A 22 -6.89 -23.93 -10.48
C ILE A 22 -6.27 -24.64 -9.29
N ASN A 23 -6.25 -23.95 -8.15
CA ASN A 23 -5.81 -24.50 -6.87
C ASN A 23 -6.69 -25.69 -6.49
N THR A 24 -6.07 -26.81 -6.10
CA THR A 24 -6.78 -28.00 -5.61
C THR A 24 -6.62 -28.18 -4.10
N PHE A 25 -7.31 -29.17 -3.54
CA PHE A 25 -7.04 -29.59 -2.17
C PHE A 25 -5.56 -29.94 -1.99
N GLY A 26 -4.93 -29.48 -0.91
CA GLY A 26 -3.49 -29.64 -0.69
C GLY A 26 -2.60 -28.56 -1.32
N PHE A 27 -3.17 -27.63 -2.10
CA PHE A 27 -2.40 -26.53 -2.68
C PHE A 27 -1.66 -25.73 -1.61
N SER A 28 -0.35 -25.58 -1.81
CA SER A 28 0.49 -24.71 -1.01
C SER A 28 1.33 -23.82 -1.91
N VAL A 29 1.65 -22.64 -1.41
CA VAL A 29 2.48 -21.67 -2.13
C VAL A 29 3.60 -21.21 -1.22
N VAL A 30 4.77 -21.02 -1.83
CA VAL A 30 5.90 -20.34 -1.23
C VAL A 30 6.31 -19.21 -2.16
N THR A 31 6.61 -18.06 -1.58
CA THR A 31 7.08 -16.88 -2.31
C THR A 31 8.48 -16.52 -1.84
N PHE A 32 9.36 -16.18 -2.77
CA PHE A 32 10.72 -15.73 -2.50
C PHE A 32 10.94 -14.31 -3.02
N SER A 33 11.98 -13.63 -2.52
CA SER A 33 12.45 -12.41 -3.18
C SER A 33 12.95 -12.74 -4.60
N GLY A 34 12.55 -11.94 -5.59
CA GLY A 34 13.00 -12.05 -6.97
C GLY A 34 14.36 -11.40 -7.25
N THR A 35 14.99 -10.77 -6.26
CA THR A 35 16.31 -10.13 -6.39
C THR A 35 17.42 -11.18 -6.53
N VAL A 36 18.30 -11.02 -7.53
CA VAL A 36 19.51 -11.85 -7.69
C VAL A 36 20.38 -11.75 -6.44
N GLY A 37 20.81 -12.89 -5.90
CA GLY A 37 21.56 -12.96 -4.63
C GLY A 37 20.74 -12.63 -3.37
N GLY A 38 19.41 -12.48 -3.48
CA GLY A 38 18.55 -12.25 -2.33
C GLY A 38 18.48 -13.44 -1.38
N GLY A 39 18.14 -13.18 -0.11
CA GLY A 39 18.02 -14.22 0.91
C GLY A 39 17.09 -15.37 0.51
N MET A 40 17.41 -16.58 0.98
CA MET A 40 16.61 -17.79 0.74
C MET A 40 15.56 -18.00 1.83
N GLU A 41 14.82 -16.93 2.13
CA GLU A 41 13.79 -16.91 3.16
C GLU A 41 12.42 -17.15 2.51
N PRO A 42 11.82 -18.35 2.66
CA PRO A 42 10.51 -18.63 2.10
C PRO A 42 9.41 -17.87 2.86
N ARG A 43 8.49 -17.25 2.12
CA ARG A 43 7.23 -16.73 2.67
C ARG A 43 6.11 -17.69 2.33
N THR A 44 5.55 -18.34 3.34
CA THR A 44 4.47 -19.32 3.19
C THR A 44 3.55 -19.32 4.40
N SER A 45 2.29 -19.73 4.22
CA SER A 45 1.36 -20.04 5.31
C SER A 45 1.48 -21.50 5.79
N SER A 46 2.25 -22.33 5.09
CA SER A 46 2.47 -23.73 5.43
C SER A 46 3.37 -23.85 6.66
N LYS A 47 2.99 -24.73 7.60
CA LYS A 47 3.76 -24.98 8.83
C LYS A 47 5.06 -25.75 8.61
N SER A 48 5.11 -26.54 7.53
CA SER A 48 6.24 -27.37 7.17
C SER A 48 6.54 -27.17 5.69
N LEU A 49 7.74 -26.69 5.40
CA LEU A 49 8.28 -26.55 4.05
C LEU A 49 9.67 -27.16 4.06
N GLN A 50 9.93 -28.08 3.13
CA GLN A 50 11.26 -28.62 2.87
C GLN A 50 11.69 -28.04 1.53
N LEU A 51 12.87 -27.42 1.51
CA LEU A 51 13.49 -26.92 0.27
C LEU A 51 14.78 -27.70 0.08
N ASP A 52 14.87 -28.43 -1.03
CA ASP A 52 16.08 -29.16 -1.40
C ASP A 52 17.03 -28.28 -2.24
N GLU A 53 18.09 -28.89 -2.78
CA GLU A 53 19.09 -28.16 -3.57
C GLU A 53 18.59 -27.86 -4.99
N ASP A 54 17.70 -28.68 -5.53
CA ASP A 54 17.12 -28.45 -6.86
C ASP A 54 16.12 -27.29 -6.83
N ASP A 55 15.33 -27.17 -5.76
CA ASP A 55 14.50 -25.99 -5.48
C ASP A 55 15.36 -24.74 -5.40
N ARG A 56 16.49 -24.82 -4.68
CA ARG A 56 17.41 -23.69 -4.52
C ARG A 56 17.97 -23.21 -5.85
N ARG A 57 18.48 -24.14 -6.65
CA ARG A 57 18.97 -23.85 -8.00
C ARG A 57 17.87 -23.24 -8.87
N THR A 58 16.66 -23.79 -8.83
CA THR A 58 15.52 -23.28 -9.61
C THR A 58 15.17 -21.84 -9.25
N ILE A 59 15.17 -21.50 -7.95
CA ILE A 59 14.90 -20.14 -7.49
C ILE A 59 15.97 -19.17 -8.00
N GLU A 60 17.24 -19.56 -7.97
CA GLU A 60 18.34 -18.72 -8.46
C GLU A 60 18.29 -18.53 -9.98
N GLU A 61 18.00 -19.59 -10.74
CA GLU A 61 17.78 -19.52 -12.18
C GLU A 61 16.60 -18.59 -12.53
N LEU A 62 15.49 -18.70 -11.80
CA LEU A 62 14.33 -17.81 -11.97
C LEU A 62 14.66 -16.35 -11.63
N ARG A 63 15.49 -16.09 -10.62
CA ARG A 63 15.96 -14.74 -10.29
C ARG A 63 16.84 -14.16 -11.39
N ALA A 64 17.80 -14.95 -11.91
CA ALA A 64 18.66 -14.53 -13.00
C ALA A 64 17.85 -14.24 -14.27
N TRP A 65 16.91 -15.13 -14.61
CA TRP A 65 15.99 -14.93 -15.72
C TRP A 65 15.13 -13.68 -15.55
N ALA A 66 14.53 -13.51 -14.36
CA ALA A 66 13.69 -12.35 -14.07
C ALA A 66 14.48 -11.04 -14.13
N ALA A 67 15.74 -11.02 -13.70
CA ALA A 67 16.60 -9.84 -13.82
C ALA A 67 16.89 -9.48 -15.29
N CYS A 68 17.12 -10.46 -16.16
CA CYS A 68 17.26 -10.23 -17.60
C CYS A 68 15.96 -9.67 -18.20
N GLN A 69 14.80 -10.10 -17.72
CA GLN A 69 13.50 -9.60 -18.18
C GLN A 69 13.11 -8.25 -17.56
N ALA A 70 13.55 -7.94 -16.35
CA ALA A 70 13.31 -6.65 -15.69
C ALA A 70 14.03 -5.50 -16.42
N LEU A 71 15.12 -5.80 -17.13
CA LEU A 71 15.72 -4.85 -18.09
C LEU A 71 14.77 -4.50 -19.25
N LEU A 72 13.77 -5.35 -19.51
CA LEU A 72 12.79 -5.23 -20.60
C LEU A 72 11.38 -4.86 -20.11
N SER A 73 11.10 -4.97 -18.81
CA SER A 73 9.77 -4.79 -18.22
C SER A 73 9.85 -3.89 -16.98
N SER A 74 9.12 -2.77 -17.01
CA SER A 74 8.96 -1.91 -15.83
C SER A 74 8.05 -2.61 -14.82
N VAL A 75 8.61 -3.47 -13.97
CA VAL A 75 7.91 -3.84 -12.73
C VAL A 75 7.67 -2.53 -11.99
N SER A 76 6.41 -2.10 -11.91
CA SER A 76 6.07 -0.79 -11.37
C SER A 76 6.52 -0.73 -9.91
N ALA A 77 7.60 0.02 -9.68
CA ALA A 77 7.98 0.44 -8.35
C ALA A 77 6.81 1.25 -7.76
N ALA A 78 6.66 1.19 -6.44
CA ALA A 78 5.73 2.09 -5.77
C ALA A 78 6.17 3.54 -5.99
N VAL A 79 5.21 4.41 -6.27
CA VAL A 79 5.44 5.83 -6.51
C VAL A 79 5.20 6.58 -5.20
N PRO A 80 6.18 7.35 -4.68
CA PRO A 80 5.97 8.15 -3.49
C PRO A 80 5.01 9.30 -3.77
N LEU A 81 4.33 9.79 -2.74
CA LEU A 81 3.37 10.90 -2.82
C LEU A 81 3.98 12.15 -3.47
N SER A 82 5.26 12.41 -3.24
CA SER A 82 6.01 13.53 -3.85
C SER A 82 6.20 13.43 -5.37
N ALA A 83 6.07 12.25 -5.95
CA ALA A 83 6.27 12.01 -7.38
C ALA A 83 4.97 11.71 -8.15
N VAL A 84 3.82 11.67 -7.46
CA VAL A 84 2.53 11.36 -8.08
C VAL A 84 2.17 12.37 -9.16
N GLN A 85 1.74 11.86 -10.31
CA GLN A 85 1.24 12.65 -11.43
C GLN A 85 -0.30 12.63 -11.47
N PRO A 86 -0.94 13.76 -11.81
CA PRO A 86 -2.38 13.78 -12.08
C PRO A 86 -2.74 12.83 -13.22
N ASN A 87 -3.94 12.25 -13.16
CA ASN A 87 -4.43 11.30 -14.17
C ASN A 87 -3.61 10.01 -14.31
N ALA A 88 -2.78 9.67 -13.32
CA ALA A 88 -2.02 8.43 -13.28
C ALA A 88 -2.70 7.34 -12.45
N TYR A 89 -2.36 6.08 -12.77
CA TYR A 89 -2.51 4.95 -11.86
C TYR A 89 -1.13 4.62 -11.29
N PHE A 90 -1.06 4.32 -10.01
CA PHE A 90 0.22 4.02 -9.34
C PHE A 90 0.02 3.12 -8.13
N ASP A 91 1.09 2.46 -7.71
CA ASP A 91 1.14 1.76 -6.44
C ASP A 91 1.70 2.70 -5.36
N LEU A 92 1.11 2.69 -4.17
CA LEU A 92 1.57 3.50 -3.04
C LEU A 92 1.97 2.59 -1.87
N ILE A 93 3.17 2.78 -1.33
CA ILE A 93 3.58 2.20 -0.06
C ILE A 93 3.47 3.29 1.02
N CYS A 94 2.72 3.02 2.06
CA CYS A 94 2.38 4.03 3.06
C CYS A 94 2.09 3.40 4.43
N GLN A 95 2.04 4.24 5.46
CA GLN A 95 1.46 3.88 6.74
C GLN A 95 0.04 4.44 6.84
N LEU A 96 -0.89 3.63 7.33
CA LEU A 96 -2.22 4.08 7.70
C LEU A 96 -2.16 4.87 9.01
N LEU A 97 -2.70 6.08 9.02
CA LEU A 97 -2.75 6.94 10.20
C LEU A 97 -4.12 6.95 10.87
N ALA A 98 -5.18 7.02 10.07
CA ALA A 98 -6.55 6.97 10.54
C ALA A 98 -7.45 6.47 9.42
N LYS A 99 -8.62 5.95 9.76
CA LYS A 99 -9.67 5.58 8.80
C LYS A 99 -11.03 6.00 9.28
N ALA A 100 -11.94 6.29 8.36
CA ALA A 100 -13.31 6.68 8.70
C ALA A 100 -14.30 6.11 7.68
N SER A 101 -15.41 5.56 8.15
CA SER A 101 -16.48 5.14 7.24
C SER A 101 -17.28 6.37 6.80
N ILE A 102 -17.40 6.59 5.49
CA ILE A 102 -18.21 7.70 4.94
C ILE A 102 -19.66 7.23 4.78
N ASP A 103 -19.85 6.11 4.08
CA ASP A 103 -21.13 5.44 3.92
C ASP A 103 -20.88 3.93 3.84
N SER A 104 -21.86 3.14 3.39
CA SER A 104 -21.75 1.68 3.25
C SER A 104 -20.77 1.23 2.16
N THR A 105 -20.56 2.05 1.13
CA THR A 105 -19.78 1.79 -0.09
C THR A 105 -18.42 2.47 -0.14
N CYS A 106 -18.14 3.40 0.79
CA CYS A 106 -16.91 4.17 0.81
C CYS A 106 -16.29 4.27 2.21
N THR A 107 -14.97 4.06 2.29
CA THR A 107 -14.16 4.30 3.49
C THR A 107 -13.01 5.23 3.13
N LEU A 108 -12.80 6.24 3.98
CA LEU A 108 -11.64 7.12 3.92
C LEU A 108 -10.47 6.48 4.64
N LEU A 109 -9.31 6.45 3.98
CA LEU A 109 -8.02 6.17 4.61
C LEU A 109 -7.17 7.44 4.59
N ARG A 110 -6.68 7.83 5.77
CA ARG A 110 -5.65 8.87 5.93
C ARG A 110 -4.31 8.19 6.01
N VAL A 111 -3.48 8.36 4.99
CA VAL A 111 -2.20 7.66 4.84
C VAL A 111 -1.06 8.65 4.63
N TRP A 112 0.16 8.20 4.89
CA TRP A 112 1.36 8.96 4.56
C TRP A 112 2.53 8.03 4.23
N ASP A 113 3.47 8.49 3.42
CA ASP A 113 4.73 7.79 3.15
C ASP A 113 5.97 8.55 3.65
N GLY A 114 5.74 9.67 4.34
CA GLY A 114 6.80 10.58 4.80
C GLY A 114 7.18 11.66 3.79
N THR A 115 6.63 11.64 2.57
CA THR A 115 6.86 12.65 1.53
C THR A 115 5.62 13.51 1.32
N ARG A 116 5.83 14.76 0.87
CA ARG A 116 4.75 15.71 0.60
C ARG A 116 4.36 15.68 -0.87
N CYS A 117 3.07 15.51 -1.14
CA CYS A 117 2.56 15.63 -2.51
C CYS A 117 2.73 17.06 -3.03
N PRO A 118 3.21 17.25 -4.28
CA PRO A 118 3.36 18.59 -4.86
C PRO A 118 2.02 19.25 -5.18
N HIS A 119 0.95 18.46 -5.30
CA HIS A 119 -0.40 18.93 -5.61
C HIS A 119 -1.22 19.17 -4.35
N ALA A 120 -2.14 20.13 -4.41
CA ALA A 120 -3.11 20.33 -3.34
C ALA A 120 -4.01 19.09 -3.24
N LEU A 121 -4.07 18.44 -2.08
CA LEU A 121 -4.86 17.23 -1.90
C LEU A 121 -6.28 17.57 -1.46
N LEU A 122 -7.25 16.78 -1.93
CA LEU A 122 -8.64 16.91 -1.51
C LEU A 122 -8.76 16.72 0.00
N LYS A 123 -9.40 17.67 0.67
CA LYS A 123 -9.81 17.54 2.07
C LYS A 123 -11.16 16.87 2.13
N VAL A 124 -11.29 15.84 2.96
CA VAL A 124 -12.54 15.12 3.19
C VAL A 124 -12.95 15.36 4.63
N ILE A 125 -14.15 15.88 4.83
CA ILE A 125 -14.75 16.02 6.16
C ILE A 125 -15.51 14.74 6.48
N VAL A 126 -15.23 14.18 7.64
CA VAL A 126 -15.88 12.96 8.14
C VAL A 126 -16.50 13.24 9.51
N GLU A 127 -17.56 12.52 9.84
CA GLU A 127 -18.21 12.68 11.14
C GLU A 127 -17.25 12.31 12.27
N PRO A 128 -17.19 13.10 13.37
CA PRO A 128 -16.23 12.88 14.45
C PRO A 128 -16.25 11.47 15.05
N ASN A 129 -17.44 10.84 15.10
CA ASN A 129 -17.65 9.53 15.71
C ASN A 129 -17.33 8.35 14.79
N SER A 130 -17.04 8.62 13.51
CA SER A 130 -16.78 7.59 12.49
C SER A 130 -15.30 7.25 12.31
N THR A 131 -14.41 8.01 12.98
CA THR A 131 -12.96 7.95 12.78
C THR A 131 -12.28 7.01 13.78
N GLU A 132 -11.52 6.05 13.25
CA GLU A 132 -10.60 5.19 14.00
C GLU A 132 -9.16 5.71 13.81
N GLY A 133 -8.49 6.07 14.91
CA GLY A 133 -7.14 6.66 14.91
C GLY A 133 -7.13 8.09 15.48
N PRO A 134 -5.98 8.79 15.44
CA PRO A 134 -5.90 10.18 15.89
C PRO A 134 -6.80 11.10 15.04
N SER A 135 -7.56 11.97 15.70
CA SER A 135 -8.45 12.95 15.05
C SER A 135 -7.69 14.13 14.43
N SER A 136 -6.50 14.44 14.94
CA SER A 136 -5.63 15.50 14.46
C SER A 136 -4.16 15.09 14.50
N PHE A 137 -3.36 15.75 13.67
CA PHE A 137 -1.91 15.58 13.60
C PHE A 137 -1.23 16.96 13.69
N SER A 138 0.09 16.97 13.90
CA SER A 138 0.87 18.20 13.82
C SER A 138 0.73 18.85 12.45
N LYS A 139 0.87 20.17 12.34
CA LYS A 139 0.76 20.90 11.06
C LYS A 139 1.71 20.34 9.99
N TYR A 140 2.92 19.95 10.41
CA TYR A 140 3.90 19.29 9.53
C TYR A 140 3.33 17.99 8.98
N LYS A 141 2.92 17.07 9.86
CA LYS A 141 2.41 15.76 9.47
C LYS A 141 1.14 15.88 8.63
N GLU A 142 0.21 16.75 9.01
CA GLU A 142 -1.03 17.04 8.28
C GLU A 142 -0.76 17.42 6.81
N SER A 143 0.33 18.15 6.54
CA SER A 143 0.73 18.52 5.17
C SER A 143 1.34 17.39 4.33
N HIS A 144 1.61 16.23 4.93
CA HIS A 144 2.12 15.01 4.29
C HIS A 144 1.05 13.91 4.20
N ILE A 145 -0.14 14.15 4.75
CA ILE A 145 -1.23 13.18 4.74
C ILE A 145 -1.97 13.23 3.41
N ALA A 146 -2.14 12.06 2.81
CA ALA A 146 -3.02 11.84 1.69
C ALA A 146 -4.34 11.20 2.13
N ASN A 147 -5.44 11.71 1.59
CA ASN A 147 -6.78 11.14 1.74
C ASN A 147 -7.04 10.19 0.58
N VAL A 148 -7.30 8.92 0.88
CA VAL A 148 -7.61 7.88 -0.10
C VAL A 148 -9.03 7.38 0.11
N LEU A 149 -9.85 7.47 -0.93
CA LEU A 149 -11.23 7.00 -0.95
C LEU A 149 -11.26 5.58 -1.49
N VAL A 150 -11.71 4.64 -0.65
CA VAL A 150 -11.74 3.20 -0.95
C VAL A 150 -13.18 2.76 -1.16
N TYR A 151 -13.45 2.07 -2.28
CA TYR A 151 -14.81 1.71 -2.70
C TYR A 151 -15.08 0.21 -2.72
N ASP A 152 -16.36 -0.14 -2.61
CA ASP A 152 -16.95 -1.46 -2.89
C ASP A 152 -16.27 -2.63 -2.13
N ASN A 153 -15.78 -3.65 -2.85
CA ASN A 153 -15.16 -4.85 -2.27
C ASN A 153 -13.90 -4.55 -1.43
N HIS A 154 -13.31 -3.37 -1.56
CA HIS A 154 -12.14 -2.98 -0.75
C HIS A 154 -12.54 -2.38 0.61
N VAL A 155 -13.79 -1.96 0.75
CA VAL A 155 -14.31 -1.40 2.00
C VAL A 155 -14.23 -2.41 3.12
N GLU A 156 -14.64 -3.66 2.89
CA GLU A 156 -14.54 -4.70 3.91
C GLU A 156 -13.09 -4.88 4.35
N VAL A 157 -12.14 -5.00 3.42
CA VAL A 157 -10.71 -5.12 3.75
C VAL A 157 -10.22 -3.95 4.61
N SER A 158 -10.69 -2.73 4.33
CA SER A 158 -10.31 -1.52 5.06
C SER A 158 -11.02 -1.37 6.43
N ARG A 159 -12.26 -1.83 6.58
CA ARG A 159 -13.03 -1.75 7.83
C ARG A 159 -12.59 -2.79 8.87
N HIS A 160 -12.28 -4.02 8.45
CA HIS A 160 -11.98 -5.10 9.39
C HIS A 160 -10.67 -4.88 10.17
N LEU A 161 -10.55 -5.57 11.33
CA LEU A 161 -9.40 -5.56 12.25
C LEU A 161 -8.02 -5.81 11.62
N LYS A 162 -7.99 -6.26 10.36
CA LYS A 162 -6.76 -6.53 9.61
C LYS A 162 -6.02 -5.23 9.29
N VAL A 163 -6.71 -4.13 9.01
CA VAL A 163 -6.10 -2.84 8.66
C VAL A 163 -6.39 -1.84 9.78
N ARG A 164 -5.44 -1.70 10.72
CA ARG A 164 -5.53 -0.78 11.86
C ARG A 164 -4.65 0.45 11.67
N PRO A 165 -4.99 1.61 12.26
CA PRO A 165 -4.05 2.73 12.39
C PRO A 165 -2.67 2.26 12.88
N GLY A 166 -1.63 2.76 12.23
CA GLY A 166 -0.24 2.36 12.42
C GLY A 166 0.26 1.25 11.48
N ALA A 167 -0.64 0.50 10.83
CA ALA A 167 -0.26 -0.55 9.89
C ALA A 167 0.42 0.00 8.63
N PHE A 168 1.36 -0.78 8.08
CA PHE A 168 2.01 -0.48 6.82
C PHE A 168 1.30 -1.19 5.68
N LEU A 169 1.03 -0.47 4.59
CA LEU A 169 0.21 -0.90 3.49
C LEU A 169 0.93 -0.68 2.16
N ARG A 170 0.70 -1.59 1.21
CA ARG A 170 0.83 -1.30 -0.21
C ARG A 170 -0.56 -1.25 -0.83
N ILE A 171 -0.90 -0.13 -1.45
CA ILE A 171 -2.15 0.08 -2.16
C ILE A 171 -1.83 0.00 -3.66
N TYR A 172 -2.47 -0.94 -4.34
CA TYR A 172 -2.20 -1.26 -5.73
C TYR A 172 -3.14 -0.52 -6.68
N ASN A 173 -2.57 -0.01 -7.77
CA ASN A 173 -3.29 0.62 -8.87
C ASN A 173 -4.29 1.70 -8.40
N LEU A 174 -3.81 2.56 -7.50
CA LEU A 174 -4.50 3.73 -6.97
C LEU A 174 -4.62 4.81 -8.06
N ARG A 175 -5.78 5.46 -8.15
CA ARG A 175 -6.06 6.47 -9.18
C ARG A 175 -5.91 7.89 -8.62
N ALA A 176 -5.10 8.71 -9.27
CA ALA A 176 -5.01 10.16 -9.03
C ALA A 176 -5.95 10.94 -9.97
N ILE A 177 -6.95 11.63 -9.42
CA ILE A 177 -7.98 12.36 -10.18
C ILE A 177 -7.91 13.86 -9.83
N PRO A 178 -7.60 14.75 -10.80
CA PRO A 178 -7.67 16.19 -10.60
C PRO A 178 -9.13 16.69 -10.61
N GLY A 179 -9.42 17.76 -9.87
CA GLY A 179 -10.68 18.51 -9.96
C GLY A 179 -11.91 17.76 -9.42
N SER A 180 -11.73 16.79 -8.52
CA SER A 180 -12.85 15.99 -8.01
C SER A 180 -13.74 16.78 -7.05
N SER A 181 -14.82 17.36 -7.57
CA SER A 181 -15.90 18.00 -6.78
C SER A 181 -17.01 17.02 -6.36
N ARG A 182 -16.89 15.73 -6.71
CA ARG A 182 -17.95 14.71 -6.54
C ARG A 182 -17.48 13.58 -5.64
N VAL A 183 -17.10 13.93 -4.41
CA VAL A 183 -16.74 12.97 -3.37
C VAL A 183 -17.87 12.90 -2.33
N PRO A 184 -18.34 11.69 -1.96
CA PRO A 184 -19.26 11.51 -0.83
C PRO A 184 -18.67 12.13 0.44
N GLY A 185 -19.43 12.96 1.16
CA GLY A 185 -18.99 13.65 2.38
C GLY A 185 -18.60 15.13 2.20
N LEU A 186 -18.54 15.65 0.97
CA LEU A 186 -18.52 17.10 0.74
C LEU A 186 -19.95 17.63 0.88
N THR A 187 -20.23 18.44 1.89
CA THR A 187 -21.48 19.19 1.94
C THR A 187 -21.50 20.17 0.76
N SER A 188 -22.65 20.33 0.11
CA SER A 188 -22.88 21.19 -1.07
C SER A 188 -22.48 22.67 -0.90
N SER A 189 -21.97 23.07 0.27
CA SER A 189 -21.65 24.44 0.66
C SER A 189 -20.15 24.77 0.61
N GLN A 190 -19.27 23.86 0.22
CA GLN A 190 -17.84 24.17 0.08
C GLN A 190 -17.53 24.76 -1.31
N PRO A 191 -16.71 25.82 -1.40
CA PRO A 191 -16.22 26.29 -2.69
C PRO A 191 -15.54 25.14 -3.41
N VAL A 192 -15.87 24.93 -4.69
CA VAL A 192 -15.14 24.00 -5.54
C VAL A 192 -13.74 24.58 -5.73
N GLU A 193 -12.81 24.23 -4.84
CA GLU A 193 -11.39 24.46 -5.07
C GLU A 193 -11.01 23.62 -6.30
N LEU A 194 -10.88 24.30 -7.44
CA LEU A 194 -10.83 23.72 -8.78
C LEU A 194 -9.58 22.85 -9.04
N ASP A 195 -8.61 22.79 -8.12
CA ASP A 195 -7.28 22.22 -8.36
C ASP A 195 -6.84 21.19 -7.30
N HIS A 196 -7.78 20.42 -6.75
CA HIS A 196 -7.43 19.32 -5.86
C HIS A 196 -7.19 18.00 -6.57
N LEU A 197 -6.17 17.28 -6.09
CA LEU A 197 -5.92 15.90 -6.44
C LEU A 197 -6.61 14.98 -5.42
N ALA A 198 -7.47 14.09 -5.89
CA ALA A 198 -8.12 13.07 -5.09
C ALA A 198 -7.55 11.69 -5.43
N PHE A 199 -7.39 10.84 -4.40
CA PHE A 199 -6.93 9.47 -4.58
C PHE A 199 -8.08 8.49 -4.40
N HIS A 200 -8.32 7.66 -5.42
CA HIS A 200 -9.42 6.72 -5.46
C HIS A 200 -8.92 5.30 -5.67
N LEU A 201 -9.33 4.39 -4.79
CA LEU A 201 -9.24 2.95 -5.02
C LEU A 201 -10.63 2.44 -5.43
N HIS A 202 -10.88 2.43 -6.73
CA HIS A 202 -12.14 1.96 -7.31
C HIS A 202 -12.40 0.47 -7.02
N GLY A 203 -13.67 0.08 -6.99
CA GLY A 203 -14.08 -1.32 -6.88
C GLY A 203 -13.56 -2.23 -8.00
N GLY A 204 -13.63 -3.52 -7.74
CA GLY A 204 -13.12 -4.60 -8.58
C GLY A 204 -11.60 -4.76 -8.50
N THR A 205 -11.10 -5.89 -9.02
CA THR A 205 -9.70 -6.32 -8.89
C THR A 205 -8.89 -6.20 -10.19
N SER A 206 -9.41 -5.50 -11.21
CA SER A 206 -8.70 -5.33 -12.49
C SER A 206 -7.37 -4.62 -12.27
N TYR A 207 -6.34 -5.00 -13.05
CA TYR A 207 -4.99 -4.46 -12.93
C TYR A 207 -4.37 -4.63 -11.52
N GLY A 208 -4.81 -5.64 -10.76
CA GLY A 208 -4.26 -5.93 -9.43
C GLY A 208 -4.71 -4.95 -8.34
N ARG A 209 -5.76 -4.14 -8.56
CA ARG A 209 -6.32 -3.24 -7.54
C ARG A 209 -6.56 -3.95 -6.23
N GLY A 210 -6.06 -3.37 -5.14
CA GLY A 210 -6.20 -3.94 -3.82
C GLY A 210 -5.33 -3.29 -2.77
N ILE A 211 -5.44 -3.80 -1.55
CA ILE A 211 -4.66 -3.37 -0.38
C ILE A 211 -3.95 -4.60 0.17
N GLN A 212 -2.65 -4.49 0.37
CA GLN A 212 -1.84 -5.50 1.03
C GLN A 212 -1.23 -4.93 2.31
N LEU A 213 -1.27 -5.71 3.40
CA LEU A 213 -0.47 -5.42 4.59
C LEU A 213 1.00 -5.78 4.35
N LEU A 214 1.89 -4.86 4.71
CA LEU A 214 3.32 -5.07 4.68
C LEU A 214 3.83 -5.51 6.05
N PRO A 215 4.63 -6.60 6.12
CA PRO A 215 5.32 -6.98 7.34
C PRO A 215 6.28 -5.90 7.81
N GLU A 216 6.40 -5.73 9.14
CA GLU A 216 7.27 -4.70 9.73
C GLU A 216 8.75 -4.86 9.39
N ASN A 217 9.19 -6.08 9.11
CA ASN A 217 10.56 -6.41 8.74
C ASN A 217 10.84 -6.27 7.24
N SER A 218 9.84 -5.93 6.42
CA SER A 218 10.06 -5.77 4.97
C SER A 218 10.96 -4.57 4.67
N PRO A 219 11.83 -4.64 3.64
CA PRO A 219 12.73 -3.55 3.27
C PRO A 219 11.99 -2.21 3.05
N ASP A 220 10.86 -2.26 2.35
CA ASP A 220 10.02 -1.09 2.09
C ASP A 220 9.54 -0.41 3.38
N VAL A 221 9.17 -1.19 4.40
CA VAL A 221 8.76 -0.65 5.70
C VAL A 221 9.94 -0.09 6.48
N GLN A 222 11.11 -0.72 6.39
CA GLN A 222 12.33 -0.19 7.01
C GLN A 222 12.73 1.15 6.41
N GLU A 223 12.54 1.34 5.11
CA GLU A 223 12.74 2.63 4.44
C GLU A 223 11.73 3.66 4.91
N LEU A 224 10.43 3.32 4.93
CA LEU A 224 9.37 4.21 5.40
C LEU A 224 9.62 4.71 6.84
N ARG A 225 10.11 3.84 7.72
CA ARG A 225 10.43 4.17 9.13
C ARG A 225 11.53 5.21 9.27
N ARG A 226 12.40 5.42 8.26
CA ARG A 226 13.44 6.45 8.31
C ARG A 226 12.81 7.85 8.40
N PHE A 227 11.69 8.08 7.70
CA PHE A 227 10.96 9.34 7.77
C PHE A 227 10.28 9.59 9.12
N HIS A 228 9.86 8.53 9.82
CA HIS A 228 9.29 8.65 11.17
C HIS A 228 10.33 9.12 12.17
N ARG A 229 11.57 8.65 12.04
CA ARG A 229 12.66 9.05 12.95
C ARG A 229 12.99 10.53 12.77
N SER A 230 13.01 11.05 11.55
CA SER A 230 13.24 12.48 11.29
C SER A 230 12.14 13.40 11.87
N ASP A 231 10.87 12.96 11.89
CA ASP A 231 9.75 13.67 12.51
C ASP A 231 9.90 13.73 14.05
N SER A 232 10.38 12.64 14.67
CA SER A 232 10.66 12.62 16.11
C SER A 232 11.81 13.56 16.51
N PHE A 233 12.83 13.74 15.67
CA PHE A 233 13.96 14.64 15.93
C PHE A 233 13.62 16.13 15.73
N SER A 234 12.66 16.45 14.85
CA SER A 234 12.21 17.83 14.63
C SER A 234 11.35 18.36 15.80
N ASN A 235 10.75 17.48 16.61
CA ASN A 235 10.07 17.88 17.84
C ASN A 235 11.02 18.18 19.02
N VAL A 236 12.28 17.71 18.97
CA VAL A 236 13.26 17.93 20.06
C VAL A 236 13.99 19.28 19.93
N THR A 237 14.06 19.84 18.72
CA THR A 237 14.79 21.10 18.47
C THR A 237 13.99 22.37 18.81
N HIS A 238 12.71 22.26 19.14
CA HIS A 238 11.87 23.42 19.50
C HIS A 238 11.88 23.77 21.00
N ILE A 239 12.61 23.03 21.84
CA ILE A 239 12.79 23.32 23.28
C ILE A 239 14.26 23.57 23.57
N ARG A 240 14.77 24.75 23.19
CA ARG A 240 15.89 25.46 23.83
C ARG A 240 16.11 26.75 23.06
N TYR A 241 15.62 27.85 23.63
CA TYR A 241 16.23 29.18 23.70
C TYR A 241 15.11 30.15 24.14
N VAL A 242 14.82 30.16 25.43
CA VAL A 242 14.43 31.39 26.11
C VAL A 242 15.58 31.63 27.09
N SER A 243 16.51 32.48 26.67
CA SER A 243 17.52 33.04 27.56
C SER A 243 16.84 34.21 28.28
N ASP A 244 16.64 34.05 29.58
CA ASP A 244 16.28 35.15 30.45
C ASP A 244 17.35 36.24 30.34
N SER A 245 16.94 37.37 29.75
CA SER A 245 17.69 38.61 29.76
C SER A 245 16.78 39.68 30.36
N ASN A 246 17.33 40.35 31.38
CA ASN A 246 16.89 41.61 31.97
C ASN A 246 15.96 41.52 33.18
N VAL A 247 16.56 41.68 34.36
CA VAL A 247 16.15 42.77 35.25
C VAL A 247 17.43 43.41 35.81
N THR A 248 17.64 44.68 35.44
CA THR A 248 18.50 45.67 36.12
C THR A 248 18.04 45.94 37.54
#